data_AF-V4JAR8-F1
#
_entry.id   AF-V4JAR8-F1
#
_cell.length_a   1.000
_cell.length_b   1.000
_cell.length_c   1.000
_cell.angle_alpha   90.00
_cell.angle_beta   90.00
_cell.angle_gamma   90.00
#
_symmetry.space_group_name_H-M   'P 1'
#
loop_
_entity.id
_entity.type
_entity.pdbx_description
1 polymer ?
#
loop_
_entity_poly.entity_id
_entity_poly.type
_entity_poly.pdbx_seq_one_letter_code
_entity_poly.pdbx_strand_id
1 'polypeptide(L)'
;MERDMAQAPVPLFQVQPWVTALFYAVVGLLFGILAERTTYCIVVATHQVMGVKYSRIYETILAGFAVSALLNGLLVAFGVVPAVDAYKFFFGVGWWALVGSFIFGFGMMLGQGCMVGMLWKSGQGYIVNWFEIIGMMVGTIIFAFPIFNGLNLGWWWSHYATLNVPNGSPLDYIPYLLSRFMSIRVAAALVGVLFFAGIMAAALYFRRERLKWETGKGSPWTSPYFYGTLFGLFMVASFVFMAGRGSFIADD
;
A
#
# COMPACT_ATOMS: atom_id res chain seq x y z
N MET A 1 -14.35 6.97 -34.36
CA MET A 1 -13.21 7.90 -34.21
C MET A 1 -12.55 7.56 -32.89
N GLU A 2 -11.79 6.48 -32.88
CA GLU A 2 -10.75 6.25 -31.88
C GLU A 2 -9.88 7.50 -31.78
N ARG A 3 -9.88 8.14 -30.62
CA ARG A 3 -8.77 9.00 -30.24
C ARG A 3 -7.79 8.09 -29.54
N ASP A 4 -6.67 7.82 -30.21
CA ASP A 4 -5.47 7.28 -29.60
C ASP A 4 -5.22 8.05 -28.30
N MET A 5 -5.38 7.36 -27.17
CA MET A 5 -4.87 7.84 -25.90
C MET A 5 -3.35 7.73 -25.98
N ALA A 6 -2.73 8.64 -26.72
CA ALA A 6 -1.33 8.94 -26.57
C ALA A 6 -1.15 9.38 -25.11
N GLN A 7 -0.74 8.42 -24.28
CA GLN A 7 -0.29 8.65 -22.92
C GLN A 7 0.82 9.69 -23.03
N ALA A 8 0.50 10.97 -22.76
CA ALA A 8 1.51 12.01 -22.67
C ALA A 8 2.61 11.49 -21.73
N PRO A 9 3.90 11.62 -22.09
CA PRO A 9 4.99 11.11 -21.27
C PRO A 9 4.88 11.77 -19.89
N VAL A 10 4.39 11.01 -18.92
CA VAL A 10 4.43 11.42 -17.51
C VAL A 10 5.89 11.74 -17.22
N PRO A 11 6.23 12.96 -16.77
CA PRO A 11 7.62 13.29 -16.46
C PRO A 11 8.15 12.25 -15.47
N LEU A 12 9.13 11.46 -15.91
CA LEU A 12 9.70 10.35 -15.15
C LEU A 12 10.25 10.81 -13.79
N PHE A 13 10.51 12.12 -13.62
CA PHE A 13 10.77 12.76 -12.34
C PHE A 13 10.28 14.22 -12.37
N GLN A 14 9.21 14.54 -11.62
CA GLN A 14 8.71 15.93 -11.44
C GLN A 14 9.65 16.79 -10.56
N VAL A 15 10.52 16.13 -9.80
CA VAL A 15 11.53 16.68 -8.89
C VAL A 15 12.89 16.19 -9.36
N GLN A 16 13.94 16.97 -9.12
CA GLN A 16 15.30 16.55 -9.48
C GLN A 16 15.59 15.13 -8.97
N PRO A 17 16.09 14.20 -9.82
CA PRO A 17 16.22 12.78 -9.46
C PRO A 17 17.01 12.53 -8.17
N TRP A 18 17.99 13.39 -7.87
CA TRP A 18 18.79 13.31 -6.66
C TRP A 18 17.98 13.62 -5.39
N VAL A 19 17.01 14.55 -5.45
CA VAL A 19 16.13 14.88 -4.31
C VAL A 19 15.21 13.72 -4.02
N THR A 20 14.63 13.13 -5.06
CA THR A 20 13.77 11.95 -4.97
C THR A 20 14.53 10.76 -4.39
N ALA A 21 15.74 10.50 -4.91
CA ALA A 21 16.59 9.43 -4.42
C ALA A 21 16.97 9.64 -2.94
N LEU A 22 17.36 10.86 -2.55
CA LEU A 22 17.72 11.17 -1.18
C LEU A 22 16.50 11.02 -0.23
N PHE A 23 15.34 11.54 -0.62
CA PHE A 23 14.13 11.43 0.18
C PHE A 23 13.73 9.96 0.41
N TYR A 24 13.64 9.15 -0.64
CA TYR A 24 13.29 7.74 -0.52
C TYR A 24 14.38 6.91 0.15
N ALA A 25 15.66 7.28 0.02
CA ALA A 25 16.74 6.62 0.75
C ALA A 25 16.61 6.86 2.26
N VAL A 26 16.34 8.11 2.68
CA VAL A 26 16.14 8.44 4.11
C VAL A 26 14.88 7.75 4.65
N VAL A 27 13.75 7.86 3.94
CA VAL A 27 12.49 7.23 4.37
C VAL A 27 12.63 5.71 4.38
N GLY A 28 13.25 5.12 3.37
CA GLY A 28 13.49 3.68 3.28
C GLY A 28 14.40 3.16 4.38
N LEU A 29 15.44 3.91 4.75
CA LEU A 29 16.34 3.56 5.84
C LEU A 29 15.63 3.63 7.20
N LEU A 30 14.89 4.71 7.47
CA LEU A 30 14.07 4.84 8.68
C LEU A 30 13.02 3.73 8.77
N PHE A 31 12.39 3.42 7.63
CA PHE A 31 11.43 2.35 7.52
C PHE A 31 12.06 0.98 7.79
N GLY A 32 13.25 0.71 7.27
CA GLY A 32 14.01 -0.52 7.50
C GLY A 32 14.36 -0.73 8.97
N ILE A 33 14.87 0.30 9.64
CA ILE A 33 15.17 0.27 11.10
C ILE A 33 13.90 -0.06 11.90
N LEU A 34 12.77 0.54 11.53
CA LEU A 34 11.49 0.30 12.19
C LEU A 34 10.99 -1.13 11.95
N ALA A 35 11.08 -1.61 10.71
CA ALA A 35 10.63 -2.93 10.30
C ALA A 35 11.44 -4.04 11.01
N GLU A 36 12.75 -3.84 11.18
CA GLU A 36 13.63 -4.74 11.92
C GLU A 36 13.23 -4.83 13.41
N ARG A 37 13.03 -3.69 14.07
CA ARG A 37 12.67 -3.63 15.50
C ARG A 37 11.31 -4.24 15.80
N THR A 38 10.37 -4.07 14.87
CA THR A 38 8.98 -4.56 15.01
C THR A 38 8.78 -5.96 14.43
N THR A 39 9.82 -6.55 13.84
CA THR A 39 9.77 -7.81 13.08
C THR A 39 8.58 -7.85 12.12
N TYR A 40 8.42 -6.76 11.36
CA TYR A 40 7.23 -6.52 10.53
C TYR A 40 7.06 -7.63 9.48
N CYS A 41 6.08 -8.49 9.70
CA CYS A 41 5.75 -9.56 8.77
C CYS A 41 4.30 -10.02 8.88
N ILE A 42 3.54 -9.81 7.80
CA ILE A 42 2.11 -10.17 7.75
C ILE A 42 1.92 -11.68 7.90
N VAL A 43 2.77 -12.50 7.28
CA VAL A 43 2.68 -13.97 7.36
C VAL A 43 2.85 -14.48 8.79
N VAL A 44 3.86 -13.98 9.52
CA VAL A 44 4.09 -14.32 10.93
C VAL A 44 2.93 -13.83 11.78
N ALA A 45 2.44 -12.62 11.54
CA ALA A 45 1.30 -12.05 12.25
C ALA A 45 0.04 -12.92 12.09
N THR A 46 -0.26 -13.38 10.87
CA THR A 46 -1.40 -14.27 10.59
C THR A 46 -1.22 -15.63 11.28
N HIS A 47 -0.02 -16.23 11.21
CA HIS A 47 0.26 -17.50 11.91
C HIS A 47 0.08 -17.38 13.44
N GLN A 48 0.55 -16.29 14.03
CA GLN A 48 0.37 -16.02 15.46
C GLN A 48 -1.12 -15.86 15.81
N VAL A 49 -1.89 -15.12 15.01
CA VAL A 49 -3.33 -14.98 15.24
C VAL A 49 -4.05 -16.33 15.13
N MET A 50 -3.66 -17.21 14.20
CA MET A 50 -4.25 -18.55 14.10
C MET A 50 -3.88 -19.46 15.28
N GLY A 51 -2.64 -19.37 15.78
CA GLY A 51 -2.16 -20.22 16.89
C GLY A 51 -2.60 -19.75 18.28
N VAL A 52 -2.34 -18.48 18.60
CA VAL A 52 -2.53 -17.91 19.95
C VAL A 52 -3.67 -16.89 20.04
N LYS A 53 -4.44 -16.66 18.95
CA LYS A 53 -5.57 -15.71 18.86
C LYS A 53 -5.24 -14.22 19.02
N TYR A 54 -3.99 -13.87 19.32
CA TYR A 54 -3.52 -12.48 19.40
C TYR A 54 -2.12 -12.32 18.79
N SER A 55 -1.82 -11.16 18.23
CA SER A 55 -0.47 -10.82 17.76
C SER A 55 -0.22 -9.33 17.91
N ARG A 56 0.87 -8.97 18.61
CA ARG A 56 1.31 -7.58 18.73
C ARG A 56 1.68 -6.98 17.36
N ILE A 57 2.22 -7.80 16.46
CA ILE A 57 2.61 -7.39 15.10
C ILE A 57 1.35 -7.06 14.28
N TYR A 58 0.31 -7.87 14.39
CA TYR A 58 -0.97 -7.64 13.71
C TYR A 58 -1.63 -6.33 14.15
N GLU A 59 -1.60 -6.00 15.45
CA GLU A 59 -2.07 -4.70 15.96
C GLU A 59 -1.29 -3.52 15.36
N THR A 60 0.04 -3.63 15.26
CA THR A 60 0.90 -2.60 14.64
C THR A 60 0.54 -2.37 13.17
N ILE A 61 0.36 -3.45 12.40
CA ILE A 61 -0.02 -3.39 10.97
C ILE A 61 -1.38 -2.71 10.80
N LEU A 62 -2.39 -3.14 11.57
CA LEU A 62 -3.73 -2.56 11.52
C LEU A 62 -3.73 -1.07 11.90
N ALA A 63 -3.00 -0.70 12.95
CA ALA A 63 -2.87 0.70 13.36
C ALA A 63 -2.20 1.55 12.27
N GLY A 64 -1.18 1.02 11.58
CA GLY A 64 -0.56 1.67 10.43
C GLY A 64 -1.54 1.92 9.29
N PHE A 65 -2.31 0.90 8.89
CA PHE A 65 -3.32 1.07 7.84
C PHE A 65 -4.45 2.02 8.24
N ALA A 66 -4.89 2.00 9.50
CA ALA A 66 -5.90 2.93 9.98
C ALA A 66 -5.42 4.38 9.85
N VAL A 67 -4.22 4.68 10.36
CA VAL A 67 -3.64 6.02 10.33
C VAL A 67 -3.40 6.48 8.90
N SER A 68 -2.85 5.62 8.03
CA SER A 68 -2.67 5.94 6.61
C SER A 68 -3.99 6.28 5.91
N ALA A 69 -5.06 5.51 6.16
CA ALA A 69 -6.38 5.75 5.57
C ALA A 69 -6.99 7.07 6.05
N LEU A 70 -6.88 7.37 7.35
CA LEU A 70 -7.38 8.63 7.93
C LEU A 70 -6.65 9.84 7.35
N LEU A 71 -5.32 9.81 7.39
CA LEU A 71 -4.50 10.90 6.88
C LEU A 71 -4.76 11.10 5.39
N ASN A 72 -4.77 10.04 4.58
CA ASN A 72 -5.05 10.17 3.15
C ASN A 72 -6.42 10.82 2.88
N GLY A 73 -7.48 10.38 3.57
CA GLY A 73 -8.81 10.99 3.44
C GLY A 73 -8.84 12.46 3.85
N LEU A 74 -8.10 12.80 4.92
CA LEU A 74 -8.01 14.16 5.44
C LEU A 74 -7.20 15.09 4.51
N LEU A 75 -6.11 14.58 3.92
CA LEU A 75 -5.28 15.32 2.97
C LEU A 75 -6.03 15.69 1.69
N VAL A 76 -6.86 14.77 1.19
CA VAL A 76 -7.76 15.04 0.05
C VAL A 76 -8.86 16.03 0.45
N ALA A 77 -9.39 15.94 1.67
CA ALA A 77 -10.41 16.86 2.16
C ALA A 77 -9.90 18.30 2.30
N PHE A 78 -8.67 18.49 2.79
CA PHE A 78 -8.02 19.79 2.87
C PHE A 78 -7.51 20.34 1.53
N GLY A 79 -7.58 19.54 0.46
CA GLY A 79 -7.13 19.95 -0.87
C GLY A 79 -5.61 20.02 -1.04
N VAL A 80 -4.84 19.44 -0.12
CA VAL A 80 -3.37 19.32 -0.23
C VAL A 80 -2.99 18.32 -1.31
N VAL A 81 -3.81 17.28 -1.50
CA VAL A 81 -3.66 16.27 -2.57
C VAL A 81 -4.90 16.29 -3.46
N PRO A 82 -4.75 16.46 -4.79
CA PRO A 82 -5.90 16.40 -5.68
C PRO A 82 -6.43 14.97 -5.76
N ALA A 83 -7.77 14.80 -5.73
CA ALA A 83 -8.42 13.49 -5.74
C ALA A 83 -8.07 12.65 -6.98
N VAL A 84 -7.70 13.29 -8.09
CA VAL A 84 -7.27 12.62 -9.33
C VAL A 84 -5.95 11.85 -9.17
N ASP A 85 -5.02 12.34 -8.37
CA ASP A 85 -3.74 11.66 -8.12
C ASP A 85 -3.93 10.39 -7.28
N ALA A 86 -5.04 10.32 -6.53
CA ALA A 86 -5.40 9.16 -5.72
C ALA A 86 -5.94 7.97 -6.53
N TYR A 87 -6.25 8.12 -7.82
CA TYR A 87 -6.70 7.00 -8.66
C TYR A 87 -6.03 6.92 -10.03
N LYS A 88 -5.43 8.02 -10.53
CA LYS A 88 -4.76 8.06 -11.84
C LYS A 88 -3.61 7.06 -11.99
N PHE A 89 -2.91 6.77 -10.90
CA PHE A 89 -1.79 5.82 -10.87
C PHE A 89 -2.16 4.43 -10.37
N PHE A 90 -3.44 4.19 -10.05
CA PHE A 90 -3.89 2.87 -9.64
C PHE A 90 -4.08 1.99 -10.88
N PHE A 91 -3.48 0.81 -10.83
CA PHE A 91 -3.75 -0.26 -11.79
C PHE A 91 -5.20 -0.71 -11.61
N GLY A 92 -5.91 -0.88 -12.72
CA GLY A 92 -7.30 -1.31 -12.73
C GLY A 92 -7.48 -2.63 -12.00
N VAL A 93 -8.54 -2.71 -11.20
CA VAL A 93 -8.87 -3.90 -10.41
C VAL A 93 -9.68 -4.86 -11.28
N GLY A 94 -9.24 -6.12 -11.38
CA GLY A 94 -9.93 -7.15 -12.15
C GLY A 94 -9.53 -8.55 -11.73
N TRP A 95 -10.01 -9.56 -12.48
CA TRP A 95 -9.81 -10.99 -12.17
C TRP A 95 -8.33 -11.41 -12.08
N TRP A 96 -7.44 -10.77 -12.82
CA TRP A 96 -5.99 -10.96 -12.72
C TRP A 96 -5.42 -10.60 -11.36
N ALA A 97 -6.02 -9.65 -10.63
CA ALA A 97 -5.54 -9.29 -9.30
C ALA A 97 -5.76 -10.46 -8.34
N LEU A 98 -6.88 -11.18 -8.51
CA LEU A 98 -7.14 -12.42 -7.78
C LEU A 98 -6.13 -13.50 -8.16
N VAL A 99 -5.94 -13.77 -9.46
CA VAL A 99 -4.97 -14.79 -9.92
C VAL A 99 -3.54 -14.44 -9.50
N GLY A 100 -3.14 -13.19 -9.65
CA GLY A 100 -1.83 -12.69 -9.25
C GLY A 100 -1.62 -12.77 -7.74
N SER A 101 -2.61 -12.38 -6.94
CA SER A 101 -2.53 -12.51 -5.47
C SER A 101 -2.44 -13.96 -5.01
N PHE A 102 -3.09 -14.89 -5.72
CA PHE A 102 -3.02 -16.32 -5.44
C PHE A 102 -1.62 -16.90 -5.72
N ILE A 103 -1.06 -16.60 -6.91
CA ILE A 103 0.30 -17.04 -7.29
C ILE A 103 1.35 -16.41 -6.35
N PHE A 104 1.20 -15.11 -6.06
CA PHE A 104 2.07 -14.40 -5.11
C PHE A 104 2.02 -15.03 -3.71
N GLY A 105 0.81 -15.38 -3.23
CA GLY A 105 0.63 -16.07 -1.96
C GLY A 105 1.33 -17.44 -1.93
N PHE A 106 1.23 -18.21 -3.00
CA PHE A 106 1.94 -19.48 -3.13
C PHE A 106 3.47 -19.30 -3.09
N GLY A 107 3.98 -18.26 -3.77
CA GLY A 107 5.39 -17.89 -3.72
C GLY A 107 5.86 -17.53 -2.31
N MET A 108 5.08 -16.76 -1.56
CA MET A 108 5.41 -16.43 -0.16
C MET A 108 5.45 -17.66 0.75
N MET A 109 4.58 -18.66 0.53
CA MET A 109 4.60 -19.91 1.30
C MET A 109 5.86 -20.74 1.01
N LEU A 110 6.30 -20.80 -0.25
CA LEU A 110 7.53 -21.51 -0.64
C LEU A 110 8.79 -20.82 -0.11
N GLY A 111 8.83 -19.49 -0.14
CA GLY A 111 9.96 -18.69 0.38
C GLY A 111 10.04 -18.63 1.91
N GLN A 112 8.97 -19.01 2.61
CA GLN A 112 8.81 -18.81 4.07
C GLN A 112 9.07 -17.35 4.50
N GLY A 113 8.79 -16.43 3.59
CA GLY A 113 9.06 -15.01 3.71
C GLY A 113 7.80 -14.17 3.56
N CYS A 114 7.93 -12.90 3.88
CA CYS A 114 6.94 -11.89 3.50
C CYS A 114 7.69 -10.73 2.87
N MET A 115 7.05 -10.00 1.96
CA MET A 115 7.71 -8.94 1.17
C MET A 115 8.59 -8.01 2.02
N VAL A 116 8.02 -7.38 3.07
CA VAL A 116 8.80 -6.53 3.99
C VAL A 116 9.81 -7.33 4.81
N GLY A 117 9.45 -8.56 5.22
CA GLY A 117 10.27 -9.46 6.02
C GLY A 117 11.58 -9.85 5.36
N MET A 118 11.56 -10.11 4.06
CA MET A 118 12.76 -10.46 3.31
C MET A 118 13.76 -9.31 3.25
N LEU A 119 13.27 -8.07 3.11
CA LEU A 119 14.11 -6.89 2.94
C LEU A 119 14.93 -6.57 4.20
N TRP A 120 14.32 -6.62 5.39
CA TRP A 120 15.08 -6.34 6.61
C TRP A 120 15.95 -7.54 7.04
N LYS A 121 15.52 -8.78 6.78
CA LYS A 121 16.34 -9.98 7.02
C LYS A 121 17.56 -10.04 6.11
N SER A 122 17.42 -9.66 4.83
CA SER A 122 18.59 -9.58 3.93
C SER A 122 19.61 -8.54 4.42
N GLY A 123 19.14 -7.44 5.02
CA GLY A 123 19.97 -6.43 5.70
C GLY A 123 20.71 -6.94 6.94
N GLN A 124 20.16 -7.92 7.67
CA GLN A 124 20.83 -8.59 8.79
C GLN A 124 21.84 -9.66 8.37
N GLY A 125 21.94 -9.97 7.06
CA GLY A 125 22.87 -10.95 6.52
C GLY A 125 22.28 -12.34 6.27
N TYR A 126 20.96 -12.50 6.28
CA TYR A 126 20.32 -13.77 5.89
C TYR A 126 20.44 -14.00 4.38
N ILE A 127 21.40 -14.83 3.97
CA ILE A 127 21.69 -15.13 2.55
C ILE A 127 20.49 -15.76 1.83
N VAL A 128 19.67 -16.56 2.51
CA VAL A 128 18.46 -17.17 1.91
C VAL A 128 17.51 -16.09 1.39
N ASN A 129 17.34 -14.98 2.11
CA ASN A 129 16.47 -13.87 1.69
C ASN A 129 17.04 -13.09 0.50
N TRP A 130 18.35 -13.15 0.24
CA TRP A 130 18.92 -12.58 -0.98
C TRP A 130 18.47 -13.37 -2.22
N PHE A 131 18.46 -14.70 -2.15
CA PHE A 131 17.94 -15.53 -3.24
C PHE A 131 16.45 -15.30 -3.47
N GLU A 132 15.69 -15.07 -2.40
CA GLU A 132 14.26 -14.75 -2.48
C GLU A 132 14.02 -13.40 -3.20
N ILE A 133 14.81 -12.37 -2.85
CA ILE A 133 14.76 -11.06 -3.51
C ILE A 133 15.13 -11.17 -5.00
N ILE A 134 16.19 -11.92 -5.32
CA ILE A 134 16.60 -12.15 -6.72
C ILE A 134 15.51 -12.91 -7.48
N GLY A 135 14.93 -13.95 -6.88
CA GLY A 135 13.82 -14.70 -7.47
C GLY A 135 12.60 -13.82 -7.75
N MET A 136 12.27 -12.92 -6.82
CA MET A 136 11.21 -11.93 -7.01
C MET A 136 11.54 -10.96 -8.16
N MET A 137 12.76 -10.42 -8.22
CA MET A 137 13.19 -9.53 -9.31
C MET A 137 13.11 -10.21 -10.67
N VAL A 138 13.66 -11.42 -10.78
CA VAL A 138 13.63 -12.21 -12.02
C VAL A 138 12.20 -12.56 -12.41
N GLY A 139 11.38 -12.99 -11.45
CA GLY A 139 9.96 -13.29 -11.68
C GLY A 139 9.18 -12.08 -12.20
N THR A 140 9.39 -10.90 -11.60
CA THR A 140 8.75 -9.65 -12.06
C THR A 140 9.23 -9.26 -13.47
N ILE A 141 10.52 -9.40 -13.78
CA ILE A 141 11.06 -9.10 -15.11
C ILE A 141 10.51 -10.05 -16.17
N ILE A 142 10.49 -11.37 -15.89
CA ILE A 142 9.93 -12.38 -16.79
C ILE A 142 8.43 -12.13 -17.01
N PHE A 143 7.71 -11.75 -15.97
CA PHE A 143 6.30 -11.42 -16.14
C PHE A 143 6.10 -10.15 -16.97
N ALA A 144 6.83 -9.07 -16.65
CA ALA A 144 6.65 -7.75 -17.26
C ALA A 144 7.08 -7.69 -18.74
N PHE A 145 8.13 -8.41 -19.15
CA PHE A 145 8.63 -8.33 -20.52
C PHE A 145 8.06 -9.45 -21.40
N PRO A 146 8.53 -10.71 -21.32
CA PRO A 146 8.12 -11.74 -22.27
C PRO A 146 6.66 -12.19 -22.11
N ILE A 147 6.14 -12.30 -20.88
CA ILE A 147 4.76 -12.79 -20.69
C ILE A 147 3.76 -11.68 -21.03
N PHE A 148 3.93 -10.48 -20.48
CA PHE A 148 3.00 -9.38 -20.70
C PHE A 148 2.92 -8.95 -22.17
N ASN A 149 4.08 -8.80 -22.84
CA ASN A 149 4.11 -8.44 -24.26
C ASN A 149 3.79 -9.64 -25.16
N GLY A 150 4.28 -10.85 -24.82
CA GLY A 150 4.09 -12.04 -25.63
C GLY A 150 2.64 -12.52 -25.71
N LEU A 151 1.87 -12.39 -24.63
CA LEU A 151 0.44 -12.72 -24.62
C LEU A 151 -0.46 -11.52 -25.02
N ASN A 152 0.11 -10.39 -25.44
CA ASN A 152 -0.62 -9.16 -25.76
C ASN A 152 -1.64 -8.78 -24.66
N LEU A 153 -1.25 -8.94 -23.38
CA LEU A 153 -2.15 -8.72 -22.26
C LEU A 153 -2.67 -7.27 -22.21
N GLY A 154 -1.91 -6.29 -22.70
CA GLY A 154 -2.38 -4.90 -22.82
C GLY A 154 -3.58 -4.72 -23.75
N TRP A 155 -3.64 -5.48 -24.85
CA TRP A 155 -4.79 -5.49 -25.76
C TRP A 155 -5.96 -6.28 -25.16
N TRP A 156 -5.68 -7.44 -24.55
CA TRP A 156 -6.70 -8.26 -23.89
C TRP A 156 -7.41 -7.51 -22.74
N TRP A 157 -6.67 -6.73 -21.96
CA TRP A 157 -7.18 -5.95 -20.82
C TRP A 157 -8.09 -4.80 -21.23
N SER A 158 -7.86 -4.23 -22.42
CA SER A 158 -8.64 -3.13 -22.96
C SER A 158 -9.87 -3.60 -23.75
N HIS A 159 -9.85 -4.83 -24.29
CA HIS A 159 -10.94 -5.36 -25.13
C HIS A 159 -11.91 -6.30 -24.39
N TYR A 160 -11.45 -7.08 -23.40
CA TYR A 160 -12.29 -8.00 -22.63
C TYR A 160 -12.65 -7.41 -21.26
N ALA A 161 -13.73 -6.62 -21.22
CA ALA A 161 -14.20 -5.89 -20.03
C ALA A 161 -15.06 -6.72 -19.04
N THR A 162 -15.19 -8.03 -19.23
CA THR A 162 -15.98 -8.87 -18.32
C THR A 162 -15.21 -9.05 -17.01
N LEU A 163 -15.70 -8.43 -15.93
CA LEU A 163 -15.12 -8.43 -14.57
C LEU A 163 -13.80 -7.65 -14.41
N ASN A 164 -13.68 -6.52 -15.11
CA ASN A 164 -12.55 -5.60 -14.98
C ASN A 164 -13.01 -4.13 -14.82
N VAL A 165 -12.34 -3.39 -13.93
CA VAL A 165 -12.37 -1.93 -13.88
C VAL A 165 -11.20 -1.33 -14.70
N PRO A 166 -11.46 -0.52 -15.72
CA PRO A 166 -10.40 0.10 -16.54
C PRO A 166 -9.40 0.92 -15.70
N ASN A 167 -8.13 0.92 -16.11
CA ASN A 167 -7.07 1.65 -15.42
C ASN A 167 -7.41 3.15 -15.27
N GLY A 168 -7.14 3.69 -14.07
CA GLY A 168 -7.39 5.10 -13.79
C GLY A 168 -8.87 5.50 -13.84
N SER A 169 -9.79 4.53 -13.77
CA SER A 169 -11.21 4.84 -13.72
C SER A 169 -11.55 5.53 -12.38
N PRO A 170 -12.44 6.52 -12.38
CA PRO A 170 -12.96 7.08 -11.13
C PRO A 170 -13.75 6.06 -10.28
N LEU A 171 -14.13 4.91 -10.86
CA LEU A 171 -14.87 3.85 -10.17
C LEU A 171 -13.99 3.07 -9.18
N ASP A 172 -12.66 3.08 -9.36
CA ASP A 172 -11.71 2.50 -8.41
C ASP A 172 -11.61 3.34 -7.11
N TYR A 173 -12.09 4.59 -7.12
CA TYR A 173 -12.03 5.49 -5.98
C TYR A 173 -13.39 5.59 -5.27
N ILE A 174 -13.52 4.90 -4.13
CA ILE A 174 -14.77 4.85 -3.33
C ILE A 174 -15.38 6.25 -3.06
N PRO A 175 -14.60 7.30 -2.71
CA PRO A 175 -15.16 8.63 -2.51
C PRO A 175 -15.78 9.25 -3.77
N TYR A 176 -15.37 8.85 -4.96
CA TYR A 176 -15.97 9.31 -6.21
C TYR A 176 -17.39 8.73 -6.41
N LEU A 177 -17.64 7.49 -6.02
CA LEU A 177 -18.99 6.90 -6.02
C LEU A 177 -19.93 7.66 -5.08
N LEU A 178 -19.42 8.11 -3.94
CA LEU A 178 -20.16 8.89 -2.96
C LEU A 178 -20.30 10.37 -3.35
N SER A 179 -19.44 10.86 -4.26
CA SER A 179 -19.48 12.25 -4.76
C SER A 179 -20.76 12.60 -5.51
N ARG A 180 -21.54 11.59 -5.93
CA ARG A 180 -22.88 11.77 -6.50
C ARG A 180 -23.88 12.37 -5.50
N PHE A 181 -23.65 12.20 -4.20
CA PHE A 181 -24.55 12.65 -3.13
C PHE A 181 -23.97 13.79 -2.27
N MET A 182 -22.65 14.02 -2.31
CA MET A 182 -21.97 15.01 -1.47
C MET A 182 -20.69 15.54 -2.16
N SER A 183 -20.11 16.64 -1.67
CA SER A 183 -18.85 17.15 -2.24
C SER A 183 -17.71 16.13 -2.09
N ILE A 184 -16.81 16.05 -3.09
CA ILE A 184 -15.69 15.09 -3.12
C ILE A 184 -14.78 15.19 -1.89
N ARG A 185 -14.62 16.40 -1.34
CA ARG A 185 -13.81 16.65 -0.14
C ARG A 185 -14.45 16.05 1.11
N VAL A 186 -15.77 16.21 1.25
CA VAL A 186 -16.53 15.63 2.35
C VAL A 186 -16.64 14.11 2.20
N ALA A 187 -16.82 13.61 0.97
CA ALA A 187 -16.80 12.17 0.68
C ALA A 187 -15.45 11.54 1.07
N ALA A 188 -14.33 12.15 0.70
CA ALA A 188 -13.00 11.64 1.02
C ALA A 188 -12.72 11.65 2.54
N ALA A 189 -13.11 12.71 3.25
CA ALA A 189 -13.01 12.77 4.71
C ALA A 189 -13.86 11.67 5.38
N LEU A 190 -15.13 11.52 4.96
CA LEU A 190 -16.03 10.54 5.54
C LEU A 190 -15.56 9.11 5.29
N VAL A 191 -15.14 8.78 4.07
CA VAL A 191 -14.59 7.45 3.76
C VAL A 191 -13.33 7.20 4.59
N GLY A 192 -12.41 8.17 4.68
CA GLY A 192 -11.20 8.05 5.50
C GLY A 192 -11.51 7.80 6.99
N VAL A 193 -12.47 8.52 7.55
CA VAL A 193 -12.92 8.36 8.95
C VAL A 193 -13.63 7.02 9.17
N LEU A 194 -14.49 6.59 8.24
CA LEU A 194 -15.19 5.30 8.32
C LEU A 194 -14.22 4.12 8.25
N PHE A 195 -13.25 4.17 7.33
CA PHE A 195 -12.19 3.17 7.24
C PHE A 195 -11.33 3.15 8.51
N PHE A 196 -10.93 4.32 9.02
CA PHE A 196 -10.21 4.41 10.28
C PHE A 196 -11.00 3.78 11.43
N ALA A 197 -12.27 4.14 11.59
CA ALA A 197 -13.14 3.62 12.65
C ALA A 197 -13.29 2.09 12.54
N GLY A 198 -13.50 1.57 11.32
CA GLY A 198 -13.61 0.12 11.09
C GLY A 198 -12.33 -0.64 11.43
N ILE A 199 -11.17 -0.17 10.94
CA ILE A 199 -9.88 -0.81 11.21
C ILE A 199 -9.50 -0.67 12.69
N MET A 200 -9.75 0.48 13.30
CA MET A 200 -9.50 0.68 14.73
C MET A 200 -10.41 -0.16 15.61
N ALA A 201 -11.68 -0.38 15.23
CA ALA A 201 -12.55 -1.31 15.95
C ALA A 201 -11.99 -2.74 15.92
N ALA A 202 -11.48 -3.20 14.77
CA ALA A 202 -10.80 -4.49 14.67
C ALA A 202 -9.51 -4.52 15.51
N ALA A 203 -8.69 -3.47 15.47
CA ALA A 203 -7.47 -3.39 16.27
C ALA A 203 -7.77 -3.38 17.78
N LEU A 204 -8.84 -2.71 18.21
CA LEU A 204 -9.30 -2.70 19.59
C LEU A 204 -9.88 -4.06 20.02
N TYR A 205 -10.53 -4.79 19.11
CA TYR A 205 -10.96 -6.16 19.36
C TYR A 205 -9.77 -7.08 19.67
N PHE A 206 -8.72 -7.06 18.85
CA PHE A 206 -7.50 -7.84 19.12
C PHE A 206 -6.80 -7.42 20.41
N ARG A 207 -6.78 -6.11 20.70
CA ARG A 207 -6.24 -5.59 21.97
C ARG A 207 -6.99 -6.13 23.18
N ARG A 208 -8.33 -6.22 23.12
CA ARG A 208 -9.14 -6.79 24.20
C ARG A 208 -8.78 -8.25 24.45
N GLU A 209 -8.59 -9.03 23.40
CA GLU A 209 -8.14 -10.43 23.54
C GLU A 209 -6.74 -10.52 24.16
N ARG A 210 -5.80 -9.66 23.75
CA ARG A 210 -4.46 -9.62 24.36
C ARG A 210 -4.49 -9.26 25.84
N LEU A 211 -5.26 -8.24 26.24
CA LEU A 211 -5.31 -7.76 27.63
C LEU A 211 -5.86 -8.81 28.62
N LYS A 212 -6.56 -9.85 28.13
CA LYS A 212 -6.97 -10.99 28.96
C LYS A 212 -5.78 -11.89 29.38
N TRP A 213 -4.70 -11.89 28.60
CA TRP A 213 -3.56 -12.80 28.78
C TRP A 213 -2.28 -12.06 29.20
N GLU A 214 -2.14 -10.78 28.88
CA GLU A 214 -0.99 -9.96 29.27
C GLU A 214 -1.35 -8.99 30.41
N THR A 215 -0.95 -9.36 31.63
CA THR A 215 -1.11 -8.53 32.84
C THR A 215 0.12 -7.64 33.03
N GLY A 216 0.30 -6.63 32.18
CA GLY A 216 1.43 -5.69 32.29
C GLY A 216 1.13 -4.33 31.69
N LYS A 217 1.33 -3.25 32.48
CA LYS A 217 1.34 -1.87 31.96
C LYS A 217 2.65 -1.66 31.19
N GLY A 218 2.64 -1.97 29.89
CA GLY A 218 3.74 -1.61 29.01
C GLY A 218 3.90 -0.09 28.89
N SER A 219 5.12 0.38 28.59
CA SER A 219 5.38 1.80 28.30
C SER A 219 4.60 2.25 27.05
N PRO A 220 4.05 3.47 27.01
CA PRO A 220 3.37 4.00 25.83
C PRO A 220 4.29 4.06 24.59
N TRP A 221 5.60 4.24 24.80
CA TRP A 221 6.63 4.31 23.76
C TRP A 221 6.96 2.95 23.12
N THR A 222 6.62 1.85 23.79
CA THR A 222 6.78 0.49 23.24
C THR A 222 5.45 -0.09 22.77
N SER A 223 4.41 0.74 22.67
CA SER A 223 3.08 0.28 22.28
C SER A 223 3.04 -0.03 20.78
N PRO A 224 2.34 -1.11 20.36
CA PRO A 224 2.20 -1.45 18.94
C PRO A 224 1.49 -0.34 18.15
N TYR A 225 0.60 0.41 18.80
CA TYR A 225 -0.04 1.57 18.21
C TYR A 225 0.94 2.70 17.89
N PHE A 226 1.94 2.95 18.74
CA PHE A 226 2.97 3.95 18.46
C PHE A 226 3.76 3.58 17.21
N TYR A 227 4.26 2.35 17.14
CA TYR A 227 4.95 1.84 15.95
C TYR A 227 4.06 1.87 14.69
N GLY A 228 2.78 1.53 14.83
CA GLY A 228 1.81 1.60 13.73
C GLY A 228 1.58 3.04 13.25
N THR A 229 1.43 4.00 14.17
CA THR A 229 1.27 5.42 13.81
C THR A 229 2.49 5.96 13.07
N LEU A 230 3.70 5.60 13.49
CA LEU A 230 4.93 6.02 12.83
C LEU A 230 5.02 5.43 11.41
N PHE A 231 4.65 4.16 11.25
CA PHE A 231 4.57 3.51 9.94
C PHE A 231 3.57 4.21 9.01
N GLY A 232 2.38 4.55 9.53
CA GLY A 232 1.36 5.25 8.77
C GLY A 232 1.82 6.65 8.34
N LEU A 233 2.53 7.37 9.21
CA LEU A 233 3.12 8.67 8.89
C LEU A 233 4.15 8.57 7.76
N PHE A 234 5.03 7.56 7.76
CA PHE A 234 5.99 7.36 6.66
C PHE A 234 5.30 7.05 5.32
N MET A 235 4.25 6.24 5.33
CA MET A 235 3.46 5.97 4.12
C MET A 235 2.83 7.26 3.57
N VAL A 236 2.21 8.06 4.43
CA VAL A 236 1.56 9.30 4.00
C VAL A 236 2.60 10.32 3.54
N ALA A 237 3.72 10.47 4.23
CA ALA A 237 4.80 11.34 3.81
C ALA A 237 5.33 10.98 2.41
N SER A 238 5.44 9.67 2.12
CA SER A 238 5.83 9.17 0.80
C SER A 238 4.80 9.53 -0.27
N PHE A 239 3.51 9.40 0.06
CA PHE A 239 2.42 9.76 -0.84
C PHE A 239 2.37 11.27 -1.10
N VAL A 240 2.50 12.11 -0.07
CA VAL A 240 2.52 13.58 -0.19
C VAL A 240 3.69 14.07 -1.02
N PHE A 241 4.86 13.46 -0.88
CA PHE A 241 6.02 13.83 -1.66
C PHE A 241 5.79 13.61 -3.17
N MET A 242 4.99 12.59 -3.52
CA MET A 242 4.70 12.21 -4.90
C MET A 242 3.41 12.88 -5.45
N ALA A 243 2.42 13.12 -4.60
CA ALA A 243 1.12 13.69 -4.96
C ALA A 243 1.19 15.23 -5.09
N GLY A 244 0.45 15.81 -6.04
CA GLY A 244 0.30 17.27 -6.14
C GLY A 244 1.41 18.00 -6.89
N ARG A 245 2.26 17.30 -7.66
CA ARG A 245 3.26 17.93 -8.56
C ARG A 245 3.09 17.59 -10.03
N GLY A 246 1.92 17.08 -10.43
CA GLY A 246 1.49 17.26 -11.81
C GLY A 246 1.10 18.72 -11.99
N SER A 247 1.87 19.49 -12.74
CA SER A 247 1.45 20.80 -13.23
C SER A 247 0.09 20.65 -13.91
N PHE A 248 -0.98 21.04 -13.23
CA PHE A 248 -2.16 21.50 -13.92
C PHE A 248 -1.74 22.80 -14.60
N ILE A 249 -1.28 22.68 -15.84
CA ILE A 249 -1.55 23.72 -16.81
C ILE A 249 -3.08 23.77 -16.85
N ALA A 250 -3.65 24.68 -16.06
CA ALA A 250 -4.93 25.25 -16.40
C ALA A 250 -4.63 26.04 -17.68
N ASP A 251 -4.85 25.40 -18.82
CA ASP A 251 -5.09 26.16 -20.04
C ASP A 251 -6.52 26.70 -19.90
N ASP A 252 -6.60 28.04 -19.97
CA ASP A 252 -7.83 28.82 -20.09
C ASP A 252 -8.74 28.33 -21.22
#